data_AF-A0A963NQ48-F1
#
_entry.id   AF-A0A963NQ48-F1
#
_cell.length_a   1.000
_cell.length_b   1.000
_cell.length_c   1.000
_cell.angle_alpha   90.00
_cell.angle_beta   90.00
_cell.angle_gamma   90.00
#
_symmetry.space_group_name_H-M   'P 1'
#
loop_
_entity.id
_entity.type
_entity.pdbx_description
1 polymer ?
#
loop_
_entity_poly.entity_id
_entity_poly.type
_entity_poly.pdbx_seq_one_letter_code
_entity_poly.pdbx_strand_id
1 'polypeptide(L)'
;DKTFHLILSFPENERLSDTDLNAIEARFCDALGFSEHQRISVVHEDTDNQHIHIAINKIHPRKLTIHNPYYDYKIVAKVCEQIEHEYGLIQVNHETRIDKTERIIQDIEFNAGIESLLGWIQRECIDDIRQADTWKDLHQALKNHGLKIKERGNGLVFVAGNGIAVKASSVDRSLSKPNLIKRLGAFVPAIDTSQINIQSAQASKSKANHYQPRPLQNKVDTYKLYERYQQQQTNAASWRKDQWLKLREHRNRLIERAKHEARSKRSVIKHVQVGPLGKKALYAAVSLQFKTTLDEIKRDYREAYTQLKTDSRKMAWLDWLTIEARNGNNEALLVLRTRSKRGNGTGAALGDYIAGYKYNNIQYRNNNIESVTKDGTVFYRVGTTAVRDDGKRLFVCKQNVDNSLADVLQIAIDKYGNHLSVNGSDDFRKSVAQAAAQNRIRVTFDDPELERRRSQLMKYALFQKRSKTSTYRRSL
;
A
#
# COMPACT_ATOMS: atom_id res chain seq x y z
N ASP A 1 23.32 0.57 -6.38
CA ASP A 1 22.79 -0.51 -5.52
C ASP A 1 23.55 -1.81 -5.80
N LYS A 2 23.99 -2.50 -4.74
CA LYS A 2 24.72 -3.78 -4.80
C LYS A 2 23.79 -4.99 -4.60
N THR A 3 22.53 -4.75 -4.30
CA THR A 3 21.50 -5.79 -4.18
C THR A 3 20.59 -5.76 -5.40
N PHE A 4 20.15 -6.92 -5.86
CA PHE A 4 19.07 -7.08 -6.83
C PHE A 4 17.86 -7.66 -6.09
N HIS A 5 16.72 -6.97 -6.12
CA HIS A 5 15.49 -7.41 -5.47
C HIS A 5 14.46 -7.79 -6.52
N LEU A 6 14.13 -9.07 -6.58
CA LEU A 6 13.09 -9.61 -7.45
C LEU A 6 11.87 -10.01 -6.60
N ILE A 7 10.67 -9.72 -7.11
CA ILE A 7 9.42 -10.15 -6.50
C ILE A 7 8.65 -10.94 -7.55
N LEU A 8 8.37 -12.20 -7.26
CA LEU A 8 7.51 -13.06 -8.08
C LEU A 8 6.15 -13.11 -7.39
N SER A 9 5.07 -12.75 -8.08
CA SER A 9 3.73 -12.72 -7.50
C SER A 9 2.78 -13.55 -8.36
N PHE A 10 2.07 -14.48 -7.72
CA PHE A 10 1.11 -15.36 -8.36
C PHE A 10 -0.31 -14.80 -8.16
N PRO A 11 -1.17 -14.81 -9.19
CA PRO A 11 -2.58 -14.44 -9.06
C PRO A 11 -3.27 -15.03 -7.83
N GLU A 12 -4.23 -14.29 -7.25
CA GLU A 12 -4.86 -14.57 -5.96
C GLU A 12 -5.37 -16.02 -5.76
N ASN A 13 -5.84 -16.67 -6.82
CA ASN A 13 -6.41 -18.01 -6.78
C ASN A 13 -5.39 -19.12 -7.05
N GLU A 14 -4.11 -18.78 -7.17
CA GLU A 14 -3.01 -19.71 -7.46
C GLU A 14 -2.10 -19.84 -6.27
N ARG A 15 -1.88 -21.09 -5.86
CA ARG A 15 -1.03 -21.45 -4.73
C ARG A 15 -0.18 -22.62 -5.16
N LEU A 16 1.12 -22.38 -5.23
CA LEU A 16 2.10 -23.38 -5.56
C LEU A 16 2.70 -23.99 -4.29
N SER A 17 3.15 -25.23 -4.42
CA SER A 17 3.87 -25.92 -3.34
C SER A 17 5.26 -25.32 -3.15
N ASP A 18 5.85 -25.46 -1.97
CA ASP A 18 7.23 -25.02 -1.72
C ASP A 18 8.22 -25.66 -2.70
N THR A 19 7.97 -26.90 -3.13
CA THR A 19 8.79 -27.58 -4.14
C THR A 19 8.72 -26.88 -5.50
N ASP A 20 7.54 -26.48 -5.94
CA ASP A 20 7.36 -25.76 -7.21
C ASP A 20 7.93 -24.34 -7.13
N LEU A 21 7.70 -23.64 -6.02
CA LEU A 21 8.22 -22.29 -5.78
C LEU A 21 9.75 -22.28 -5.80
N ASN A 22 10.41 -23.26 -5.19
CA ASN A 22 11.87 -23.39 -5.23
C ASN A 22 12.39 -23.66 -6.64
N ALA A 23 11.70 -24.50 -7.42
CA ALA A 23 12.09 -24.77 -8.81
C ALA A 23 11.95 -23.51 -9.67
N ILE A 24 10.86 -22.76 -9.50
CA ILE A 24 10.61 -21.48 -10.18
C ILE A 24 11.66 -20.44 -9.82
N GLU A 25 11.95 -20.27 -8.52
CA GLU A 25 12.97 -19.36 -8.00
C GLU A 25 14.34 -19.59 -8.64
N ALA A 26 14.76 -20.86 -8.71
CA ALA A 26 16.04 -21.25 -9.28
C ALA A 26 16.11 -20.90 -10.78
N ARG A 27 15.03 -21.10 -11.54
CA ARG A 27 14.97 -20.76 -12.98
C ARG A 27 15.09 -19.26 -13.22
N PHE A 28 14.45 -18.42 -12.40
CA PHE A 28 14.61 -16.96 -12.52
C PHE A 28 16.04 -16.54 -12.21
N CYS A 29 16.65 -17.10 -11.17
CA CYS A 29 18.04 -16.81 -10.84
C CYS A 29 18.99 -17.25 -11.97
N ASP A 30 18.75 -18.41 -12.57
CA ASP A 30 19.56 -18.91 -13.69
C ASP A 30 19.43 -18.07 -14.95
N ALA A 31 18.20 -17.77 -15.36
CA ALA A 31 17.94 -16.94 -16.53
C ALA A 31 18.54 -15.53 -16.42
N LEU A 32 18.60 -14.99 -15.20
CA LEU A 32 19.22 -13.69 -14.91
C LEU A 32 20.74 -13.77 -14.70
N GLY A 33 21.34 -14.96 -14.69
CA GLY A 33 22.79 -15.17 -14.49
C GLY A 33 23.24 -15.02 -13.03
N PHE A 34 22.35 -15.31 -12.08
CA PHE A 34 22.58 -15.25 -10.64
C PHE A 34 22.69 -16.62 -9.96
N SER A 35 22.78 -17.73 -10.70
CA SER A 35 22.89 -19.09 -10.13
C SER A 35 24.03 -19.27 -9.12
N GLU A 36 25.18 -18.63 -9.36
CA GLU A 36 26.36 -18.69 -8.48
C GLU A 36 26.40 -17.58 -7.41
N HIS A 37 25.35 -16.75 -7.33
CA HIS A 37 25.29 -15.63 -6.41
C HIS A 37 24.59 -16.01 -5.10
N GLN A 38 25.05 -15.38 -4.01
CA GLN A 38 24.39 -15.49 -2.72
C GLN A 38 23.02 -14.82 -2.78
N ARG A 39 21.99 -15.49 -2.26
CA ARG A 39 20.62 -14.98 -2.23
C ARG A 39 19.84 -15.49 -1.02
N ILE A 40 18.81 -14.74 -0.65
CA ILE A 40 17.80 -15.12 0.34
C ILE A 40 16.43 -14.98 -0.33
N SER A 41 15.63 -16.05 -0.25
CA SER A 41 14.30 -16.13 -0.85
C SER A 41 13.28 -16.39 0.25
N VAL A 42 12.23 -15.57 0.32
CA VAL A 42 11.18 -15.65 1.36
C VAL A 42 9.82 -15.65 0.69
N VAL A 43 9.02 -16.67 0.97
CA VAL A 43 7.63 -16.78 0.51
C VAL A 43 6.71 -16.09 1.50
N HIS A 44 5.86 -15.22 1.00
CA HIS A 44 4.88 -14.46 1.77
C HIS A 44 3.46 -14.76 1.27
N GLU A 45 2.52 -14.77 2.23
CA GLU A 45 1.09 -14.92 2.01
C GLU A 45 0.27 -13.83 2.71
N ASP A 46 0.93 -12.76 3.16
CA ASP A 46 0.37 -11.62 3.90
C ASP A 46 -0.34 -10.61 3.00
N THR A 47 -0.46 -10.91 1.70
CA THR A 47 -1.26 -10.17 0.72
C THR A 47 -2.23 -11.10 0.01
N ASP A 48 -3.00 -10.55 -0.93
CA ASP A 48 -3.94 -11.33 -1.70
C ASP A 48 -3.26 -12.38 -2.60
N ASN A 49 -2.01 -12.13 -2.99
CA ASN A 49 -1.23 -12.99 -3.86
C ASN A 49 -0.14 -13.72 -3.07
N GLN A 50 0.07 -15.01 -3.36
CA GLN A 50 1.31 -15.66 -2.95
C GLN A 50 2.47 -14.96 -3.67
N HIS A 51 3.52 -14.63 -2.96
CA HIS A 51 4.67 -13.99 -3.58
C HIS A 51 5.98 -14.37 -2.93
N ILE A 52 7.04 -14.34 -3.72
CA ILE A 52 8.41 -14.63 -3.29
C ILE A 52 9.21 -13.34 -3.40
N HIS A 53 9.82 -12.92 -2.29
CA HIS A 53 10.88 -11.92 -2.32
C HIS A 53 12.22 -12.63 -2.45
N ILE A 54 13.00 -12.25 -3.46
CA ILE A 54 14.33 -12.80 -3.73
C ILE A 54 15.33 -11.64 -3.67
N ALA A 55 16.15 -11.63 -2.62
CA ALA A 55 17.20 -10.64 -2.43
C ALA A 55 18.56 -11.26 -2.81
N ILE A 56 19.16 -10.77 -3.88
CA ILE A 56 20.37 -11.34 -4.49
C ILE A 56 21.53 -10.36 -4.34
N ASN A 57 22.70 -10.85 -3.90
CA ASN A 57 23.94 -10.09 -3.92
C ASN A 57 24.49 -10.02 -5.35
N LYS A 58 24.61 -8.83 -5.93
CA LYS A 58 25.11 -8.65 -7.29
C LYS A 58 26.62 -8.85 -7.42
N ILE A 59 27.35 -8.89 -6.31
CA ILE A 59 28.79 -9.17 -6.29
C ILE A 59 28.98 -10.68 -6.31
N HIS A 60 29.67 -11.16 -7.34
CA HIS A 60 29.99 -12.57 -7.47
C HIS A 60 30.93 -13.00 -6.33
N PRO A 61 30.62 -14.07 -5.57
CA PRO A 61 31.38 -14.42 -4.35
C PRO A 61 32.85 -14.78 -4.61
N ARG A 62 33.15 -15.39 -5.77
CA ARG A 62 34.53 -15.74 -6.19
C ARG A 62 35.22 -14.67 -7.05
N LYS A 63 34.53 -14.14 -8.07
CA LYS A 63 35.13 -13.18 -9.03
C LYS A 63 35.25 -11.76 -8.46
N LEU A 64 34.49 -11.45 -7.41
CA LEU A 64 34.41 -10.12 -6.78
C LEU A 64 33.98 -9.00 -7.75
N THR A 65 33.39 -9.37 -8.89
CA THR A 65 32.83 -8.46 -9.90
C THR A 65 31.34 -8.27 -9.70
N ILE A 66 30.80 -7.14 -10.14
CA ILE A 66 29.36 -6.87 -10.13
C ILE A 66 28.70 -7.42 -11.41
N HIS A 67 27.59 -8.14 -11.26
CA HIS A 67 26.72 -8.57 -12.36
C HIS A 67 25.50 -7.65 -12.48
N ASN A 68 25.19 -7.23 -13.71
CA ASN A 68 24.03 -6.41 -14.06
C ASN A 68 23.41 -6.98 -15.34
N PRO A 69 22.34 -7.77 -15.24
CA PRO A 69 21.69 -8.34 -16.42
C PRO A 69 21.15 -7.20 -17.31
N TYR A 70 21.44 -7.27 -18.60
CA TYR A 70 20.98 -6.27 -19.56
C TYR A 70 19.54 -6.57 -19.99
N TYR A 71 18.66 -5.56 -19.94
CA TYR A 71 17.22 -5.72 -20.22
C TYR A 71 16.57 -6.90 -19.45
N ASP A 72 16.90 -7.01 -18.17
CA ASP A 72 16.33 -7.97 -17.21
C ASP A 72 14.81 -8.13 -17.32
N TYR A 73 14.06 -7.04 -17.49
CA TYR A 73 12.60 -7.08 -17.64
C TYR A 73 12.11 -7.95 -18.81
N LYS A 74 12.87 -8.05 -19.90
CA LYS A 74 12.52 -8.92 -21.05
C LYS A 74 12.77 -10.40 -20.73
N ILE A 75 13.86 -10.67 -20.00
CA ILE A 75 14.21 -12.01 -19.54
C ILE A 75 13.13 -12.48 -18.58
N VAL A 76 12.78 -11.66 -17.58
CA VAL A 76 11.72 -11.94 -16.61
C VAL A 76 10.39 -12.22 -17.30
N ALA A 77 9.95 -11.35 -18.22
CA ALA A 77 8.70 -11.53 -18.96
C ALA A 77 8.64 -12.88 -19.70
N LYS A 78 9.72 -13.23 -20.41
CA LYS A 78 9.82 -14.52 -21.13
C LYS A 78 9.75 -15.72 -20.18
N VAL A 79 10.44 -15.65 -19.05
CA VAL A 79 10.43 -16.74 -18.05
C VAL A 79 9.05 -16.87 -17.41
N CYS A 80 8.35 -15.76 -17.13
CA CYS A 80 6.97 -15.81 -16.65
C CYS A 80 6.04 -16.54 -17.63
N GLU A 81 6.03 -16.17 -18.91
CA GLU A 81 5.19 -16.83 -19.93
C GLU A 81 5.45 -18.34 -20.01
N GLN A 82 6.72 -18.76 -19.92
CA GLN A 82 7.10 -20.18 -19.92
C GLN A 82 6.57 -20.92 -18.69
N ILE A 83 6.74 -20.33 -17.51
CA ILE A 83 6.29 -20.93 -16.23
C ILE A 83 4.77 -21.01 -16.19
N GLU A 84 4.06 -19.98 -16.68
CA GLU A 84 2.61 -19.99 -16.74
C GLU A 84 2.09 -21.15 -17.59
N HIS A 85 2.70 -21.38 -18.75
CA HIS A 85 2.33 -22.51 -19.60
C HIS A 85 2.66 -23.86 -18.95
N GLU A 86 3.86 -24.02 -18.39
CA GLU A 86 4.33 -25.30 -17.84
C GLU A 86 3.55 -25.74 -16.60
N TYR A 87 3.24 -24.79 -15.71
CA TYR A 87 2.51 -25.05 -14.46
C TYR A 87 0.99 -24.89 -14.62
N GLY A 88 0.49 -24.61 -15.82
CA GLY A 88 -0.94 -24.42 -16.09
C GLY A 88 -1.54 -23.23 -15.35
N LEU A 89 -0.76 -22.17 -15.16
CA LEU A 89 -1.16 -20.95 -14.45
C LEU A 89 -1.92 -19.99 -15.38
N ILE A 90 -2.58 -19.02 -14.77
CA ILE A 90 -3.26 -17.91 -15.40
C ILE A 90 -2.21 -17.08 -16.15
N GLN A 91 -2.33 -17.07 -17.46
CA GLN A 91 -1.50 -16.22 -18.31
C GLN A 91 -1.84 -14.75 -18.05
N VAL A 92 -0.84 -13.97 -17.60
CA VAL A 92 -0.99 -12.53 -17.44
C VAL A 92 -0.19 -11.77 -18.49
N ASN A 93 -0.43 -10.46 -18.59
CA ASN A 93 0.24 -9.63 -19.58
C ASN A 93 1.67 -9.30 -19.13
N HIS A 94 2.67 -9.86 -19.81
CA HIS A 94 4.10 -9.57 -19.58
C HIS A 94 4.71 -8.59 -20.58
N GLU A 95 3.91 -8.04 -21.50
CA GLU A 95 4.42 -7.06 -22.47
C GLU A 95 4.75 -5.72 -21.83
N THR A 96 5.96 -5.22 -22.08
CA THR A 96 6.35 -3.82 -21.78
C THR A 96 5.73 -2.88 -22.81
N ARG A 97 4.42 -2.63 -22.68
CA ARG A 97 3.75 -1.60 -23.47
C ARG A 97 4.12 -0.21 -22.94
N ILE A 98 4.25 0.75 -23.85
CA ILE A 98 4.06 2.16 -23.50
C ILE A 98 2.59 2.26 -23.10
N ASP A 99 2.32 2.35 -21.81
CA ASP A 99 0.95 2.40 -21.33
C ASP A 99 0.21 3.58 -21.94
N LYS A 100 -0.96 3.29 -22.53
CA LYS A 100 -1.90 4.34 -22.93
C LYS A 100 -2.21 5.17 -21.68
N THR A 101 -2.29 6.50 -21.81
CA THR A 101 -2.58 7.42 -20.69
C THR A 101 -3.76 6.95 -19.83
N GLU A 102 -4.79 6.37 -20.44
CA GLU A 102 -5.95 5.79 -19.76
C GLU A 102 -5.59 4.67 -18.77
N ARG A 103 -4.69 3.75 -19.12
CA ARG A 103 -4.24 2.69 -18.21
C ARG A 103 -3.47 3.26 -17.02
N ILE A 104 -2.60 4.25 -17.29
CA ILE A 104 -1.84 4.94 -16.24
C ILE A 104 -2.80 5.63 -15.26
N ILE A 105 -3.85 6.28 -15.78
CA ILE A 105 -4.90 6.88 -14.95
C ILE A 105 -5.57 5.82 -14.09
N GLN A 106 -6.05 4.74 -14.71
CA GLN A 106 -6.73 3.64 -14.03
C GLN A 106 -5.85 3.03 -12.93
N ASP A 107 -4.56 2.82 -13.18
CA ASP A 107 -3.64 2.24 -12.20
C ASP A 107 -3.34 3.20 -11.05
N ILE A 108 -3.09 4.48 -11.34
CA ILE A 108 -2.86 5.50 -10.30
C ILE A 108 -4.11 5.62 -9.42
N GLU A 109 -5.27 5.75 -10.04
CA GLU A 109 -6.54 5.97 -9.35
C GLU A 109 -6.96 4.73 -8.56
N PHE A 110 -6.79 3.52 -9.12
CA PHE A 110 -7.07 2.26 -8.43
C PHE A 110 -6.19 2.08 -7.19
N ASN A 111 -4.89 2.32 -7.32
CA ASN A 111 -3.92 2.17 -6.23
C ASN A 111 -4.05 3.26 -5.16
N ALA A 112 -4.48 4.47 -5.54
CA ALA A 112 -4.71 5.57 -4.60
C ALA A 112 -6.11 5.52 -3.95
N GLY A 113 -7.09 4.90 -4.62
CA GLY A 113 -8.51 4.93 -4.28
C GLY A 113 -9.15 6.32 -4.41
N ILE A 114 -8.46 7.27 -5.04
CA ILE A 114 -8.85 8.67 -5.19
C ILE A 114 -8.62 9.06 -6.65
N GLU A 115 -9.52 9.90 -7.18
CA GLU A 115 -9.38 10.52 -8.49
C GLU A 115 -8.04 11.26 -8.63
N SER A 116 -7.32 11.01 -9.72
CA SER A 116 -6.03 11.63 -10.00
C SER A 116 -6.21 12.96 -10.72
N LEU A 117 -5.27 13.91 -10.52
CA LEU A 117 -5.27 15.16 -11.30
C LEU A 117 -5.15 14.87 -12.80
N LEU A 118 -4.40 13.84 -13.18
CA LEU A 118 -4.23 13.42 -14.57
C LEU A 118 -5.56 12.99 -15.19
N GLY A 119 -6.29 12.10 -14.51
CA GLY A 119 -7.60 11.62 -14.96
C GLY A 119 -8.65 12.73 -15.00
N TRP A 120 -8.65 13.60 -13.98
CA TRP A 120 -9.55 14.75 -13.94
C TRP A 120 -9.31 15.71 -15.11
N ILE A 121 -8.05 16.07 -15.41
CA ILE A 121 -7.72 16.91 -16.56
C ILE A 121 -8.18 16.25 -17.88
N GLN A 122 -7.99 14.93 -18.01
CA GLN A 122 -8.44 14.17 -19.17
C GLN A 122 -9.97 14.19 -19.34
N ARG A 123 -10.73 14.11 -18.25
CA ARG A 123 -12.20 14.09 -18.29
C ARG A 123 -12.82 15.47 -18.46
N GLU A 124 -12.26 16.49 -17.81
CA GLU A 124 -12.95 17.78 -17.62
C GLU A 124 -12.30 18.96 -18.37
N CYS A 125 -11.01 18.86 -18.73
CA CYS A 125 -10.26 20.01 -19.23
C CYS A 125 -9.64 19.80 -20.62
N ILE A 126 -9.53 18.56 -21.10
CA ILE A 126 -8.71 18.25 -22.28
C ILE A 126 -9.20 18.98 -23.54
N ASP A 127 -10.51 19.09 -23.72
CA ASP A 127 -11.10 19.69 -24.91
C ASP A 127 -10.84 21.21 -24.94
N ASP A 128 -11.06 21.89 -23.81
CA ASP A 128 -10.75 23.31 -23.65
C ASP A 128 -9.26 23.62 -23.86
N ILE A 129 -8.37 22.76 -23.35
CA ILE A 129 -6.92 22.89 -23.52
C ILE A 129 -6.51 22.71 -24.99
N ARG A 130 -7.17 21.79 -25.71
CA ARG A 130 -6.87 21.51 -27.12
C ARG A 130 -7.32 22.64 -28.04
N GLN A 131 -8.45 23.27 -27.75
CA GLN A 131 -9.02 24.38 -28.51
C GLN A 131 -8.24 25.70 -28.37
N ALA A 132 -7.31 25.81 -27.43
CA ALA A 132 -6.51 27.02 -27.26
C ALA A 132 -5.47 27.21 -28.39
N ASP A 133 -5.62 28.30 -29.14
CA ASP A 133 -4.77 28.64 -30.30
C ASP A 133 -3.62 29.62 -29.97
N THR A 134 -3.64 30.24 -28.79
CA THR A 134 -2.52 31.08 -28.31
C THR A 134 -2.09 30.72 -26.88
N TRP A 135 -0.88 31.13 -26.48
CA TRP A 135 -0.43 30.99 -25.09
C TRP A 135 -1.38 31.68 -24.10
N LYS A 136 -1.94 32.84 -24.47
CA LYS A 136 -2.90 33.58 -23.64
C LYS A 136 -4.19 32.77 -23.42
N ASP A 137 -4.71 32.18 -24.48
CA ASP A 137 -5.94 31.36 -24.42
C ASP A 137 -5.70 30.08 -23.63
N LEU A 138 -4.53 29.45 -23.79
CA LEU A 138 -4.15 28.27 -23.02
C LEU A 138 -4.04 28.60 -21.52
N HIS A 139 -3.41 29.72 -21.17
CA HIS A 139 -3.34 30.18 -19.77
C HIS A 139 -4.74 30.45 -19.21
N GLN A 140 -5.64 31.05 -19.99
CA GLN A 140 -7.00 31.33 -19.56
C GLN A 140 -7.83 30.05 -19.39
N ALA A 141 -7.75 29.11 -20.34
CA ALA A 141 -8.40 27.80 -20.25
C ALA A 141 -7.95 27.04 -18.99
N LEU A 142 -6.64 26.98 -18.74
CA LEU A 142 -6.10 26.39 -17.51
C LEU A 142 -6.60 27.13 -16.26
N LYS A 143 -6.61 28.47 -16.27
CA LYS A 143 -7.07 29.29 -15.15
C LYS A 143 -8.55 29.08 -14.82
N ASN A 144 -9.41 28.89 -15.83
CA ASN A 144 -10.84 28.59 -15.65
C ASN A 144 -11.05 27.28 -14.85
N HIS A 145 -10.11 26.35 -14.97
CA HIS A 145 -10.07 25.06 -14.26
C HIS A 145 -9.17 25.09 -13.00
N GLY A 146 -8.67 26.26 -12.60
CA GLY A 146 -7.80 26.39 -11.43
C GLY A 146 -6.39 25.82 -11.60
N LEU A 147 -5.95 25.65 -12.84
CA LEU A 147 -4.65 25.13 -13.21
C LEU A 147 -3.71 26.26 -13.65
N LYS A 148 -2.41 26.04 -13.47
CA LYS A 148 -1.34 26.91 -14.00
C LYS A 148 -0.31 26.05 -14.73
N ILE A 149 0.19 26.53 -15.86
CA ILE A 149 1.32 25.88 -16.55
C ILE A 149 2.65 26.47 -16.07
N LYS A 150 3.64 25.61 -15.83
CA LYS A 150 5.00 26.02 -15.45
C LYS A 150 6.04 25.18 -16.18
N GLU A 151 7.20 25.79 -16.45
CA GLU A 151 8.37 25.04 -16.89
C GLU A 151 8.96 24.24 -15.72
N ARG A 152 9.34 22.99 -16.00
CA ARG A 152 10.04 22.13 -15.03
C ARG A 152 11.05 21.27 -15.78
N GLY A 153 12.33 21.61 -15.62
CA GLY A 153 13.41 21.03 -16.44
C GLY A 153 13.16 21.28 -17.92
N ASN A 154 13.28 20.24 -18.74
CA ASN A 154 13.10 20.34 -20.20
C ASN A 154 11.63 20.29 -20.67
N GLY A 155 10.66 20.31 -19.75
CA GLY A 155 9.24 20.14 -20.07
C GLY A 155 8.31 21.14 -19.40
N LEU A 156 7.00 20.89 -19.54
CA LEU A 156 5.92 21.67 -18.95
C LEU A 156 5.10 20.81 -17.98
N VAL A 157 4.61 21.44 -16.92
CA VAL A 157 3.72 20.83 -15.93
C VAL A 157 2.47 21.67 -15.72
N PHE A 158 1.33 21.03 -15.53
CA PHE A 158 0.11 21.66 -15.04
C PHE A 158 0.05 21.51 -13.52
N VAL A 159 -0.18 22.62 -12.83
CA VAL A 159 -0.18 22.72 -11.37
C VAL A 159 -1.55 23.16 -10.91
N ALA A 160 -2.22 22.33 -10.10
CA ALA A 160 -3.48 22.67 -9.47
C ALA A 160 -3.27 23.58 -8.25
N GLY A 161 -4.33 24.28 -7.82
CA GLY A 161 -4.28 25.20 -6.66
C GLY A 161 -3.81 24.56 -5.34
N ASN A 162 -3.97 23.25 -5.18
CA ASN A 162 -3.49 22.48 -4.02
C ASN A 162 -1.99 22.09 -4.12
N GLY A 163 -1.28 22.51 -5.17
CA GLY A 163 0.14 22.26 -5.40
C GLY A 163 0.47 20.93 -6.08
N ILE A 164 -0.52 20.08 -6.37
CA ILE A 164 -0.31 18.85 -7.15
C ILE A 164 0.03 19.25 -8.58
N ALA A 165 1.06 18.61 -9.14
CA ALA A 165 1.53 18.89 -10.49
C ALA A 165 1.60 17.62 -11.33
N VAL A 166 1.16 17.69 -12.58
CA VAL A 166 1.26 16.62 -13.58
C VAL A 166 2.03 17.11 -14.80
N LYS A 167 2.79 16.21 -15.42
CA LYS A 167 3.51 16.53 -16.66
C LYS A 167 2.51 16.72 -17.79
N ALA A 168 2.61 17.83 -18.51
CA ALA A 168 1.67 18.15 -19.60
C ALA A 168 1.66 17.04 -20.68
N SER A 169 2.83 16.50 -21.02
CA SER A 169 2.92 15.42 -22.01
C SER A 169 2.36 14.07 -21.54
N SER A 170 2.11 13.90 -20.23
CA SER A 170 1.45 12.70 -19.69
C SER A 170 -0.06 12.79 -19.83
N VAL A 171 -0.60 14.02 -19.81
CA VAL A 171 -1.99 14.28 -20.18
C VAL A 171 -2.15 13.91 -21.65
N ASP A 172 -1.40 14.54 -22.55
CA ASP A 172 -1.46 14.24 -23.97
C ASP A 172 -0.12 14.58 -24.64
N ARG A 173 0.31 13.76 -25.61
CA ARG A 173 1.59 13.98 -26.31
C ARG A 173 1.65 15.32 -27.04
N SER A 174 0.52 15.81 -27.58
CA SER A 174 0.39 17.13 -28.20
C SER A 174 0.69 18.29 -27.23
N LEU A 175 0.55 18.07 -25.93
CA LEU A 175 0.83 19.06 -24.87
C LEU A 175 2.28 19.03 -24.39
N SER A 176 3.17 18.31 -25.10
CA SER A 176 4.60 18.39 -24.83
C SER A 176 5.17 19.77 -25.19
N LYS A 177 6.23 20.20 -24.49
CA LYS A 177 6.87 21.50 -24.72
C LYS A 177 7.21 21.76 -26.21
N PRO A 178 7.84 20.81 -26.94
CA PRO A 178 8.12 21.02 -28.36
C PRO A 178 6.86 21.16 -29.22
N ASN A 179 5.82 20.38 -28.94
CA ASN A 179 4.57 20.41 -29.72
C ASN A 179 3.78 21.69 -29.45
N LEU A 180 3.71 22.14 -28.20
CA LEU A 180 3.08 23.42 -27.86
C LEU A 180 3.85 24.60 -28.44
N ILE A 181 5.20 24.56 -28.44
CA ILE A 181 5.99 25.62 -29.09
C ILE A 181 5.76 25.62 -30.61
N LYS A 182 5.68 24.44 -31.23
CA LYS A 182 5.36 24.32 -32.66
C LYS A 182 3.98 24.87 -33.00
N ARG A 183 2.99 24.69 -32.10
CA ARG A 183 1.60 25.13 -32.30
C ARG A 183 1.38 26.61 -31.96
N LEU A 184 1.93 27.07 -30.84
CA LEU A 184 1.61 28.36 -30.22
C LEU A 184 2.77 29.38 -30.29
N GLY A 185 3.93 28.99 -30.80
CA GLY A 185 5.16 29.80 -30.80
C GLY A 185 5.97 29.67 -29.50
N ALA A 186 7.02 30.50 -29.36
CA ALA A 186 7.89 30.47 -28.19
C ALA A 186 7.10 30.63 -26.87
N PHE A 187 7.47 29.87 -25.84
CA PHE A 187 6.75 29.86 -24.57
C PHE A 187 6.70 31.25 -23.93
N VAL A 188 5.49 31.73 -23.64
CA VAL A 188 5.26 32.96 -22.89
C VAL A 188 4.71 32.61 -21.51
N PRO A 189 5.42 32.92 -20.40
CA PRO A 189 4.88 32.70 -19.06
C PRO A 189 3.64 33.59 -18.83
N ALA A 190 2.69 33.10 -18.04
CA ALA A 190 1.55 33.91 -17.64
C ALA A 190 2.06 35.14 -16.88
N ILE A 191 1.69 36.35 -17.33
CA ILE A 191 1.95 37.57 -16.58
C ILE A 191 1.10 37.48 -15.31
N ASP A 192 1.74 37.41 -14.14
CA ASP A 192 1.07 37.49 -12.85
C ASP A 192 0.52 38.91 -12.68
N THR A 193 -0.64 39.21 -13.28
CA THR A 193 -1.43 40.42 -12.99
C THR A 193 -2.11 40.34 -11.61
N SER A 194 -1.41 39.77 -10.63
CA SER A 194 -1.85 39.61 -9.25
C SER A 194 -1.84 40.93 -8.46
N GLN A 195 -1.62 42.09 -9.11
CA GLN A 195 -1.59 43.40 -8.45
C GLN A 195 -2.47 44.49 -9.07
N ILE A 196 -3.24 44.23 -10.14
CA ILE A 196 -4.17 45.24 -10.71
C ILE A 196 -5.53 44.59 -10.98
N ASN A 197 -6.29 44.32 -9.92
CA ASN A 197 -7.76 44.37 -9.85
C ASN A 197 -8.26 43.71 -8.56
N ILE A 198 -8.18 44.46 -7.46
CA ILE A 198 -8.84 44.10 -6.18
C ILE A 198 -10.35 44.46 -6.21
N GLN A 199 -10.85 45.11 -7.26
CA GLN A 199 -12.24 45.60 -7.31
C GLN A 199 -13.17 44.89 -8.32
N SER A 200 -12.71 43.91 -9.08
CA SER A 200 -13.57 43.14 -10.01
C SER A 200 -13.72 41.65 -9.66
N ALA A 201 -13.31 41.23 -8.46
CA ALA A 201 -13.43 39.85 -7.97
C ALA A 201 -14.85 39.47 -7.48
N GLN A 202 -15.86 40.32 -7.71
CA GLN A 202 -17.25 40.04 -7.31
C GLN A 202 -18.19 39.66 -8.47
N ALA A 203 -17.74 39.68 -9.73
CA ALA A 203 -18.59 39.39 -10.88
C ALA A 203 -17.97 38.36 -11.84
N SER A 204 -17.69 37.15 -11.32
CA SER A 204 -17.64 35.89 -12.10
C SER A 204 -17.40 34.71 -11.16
N LYS A 205 -18.28 34.54 -10.18
CA LYS A 205 -18.49 33.24 -9.51
C LYS A 205 -19.27 32.30 -10.44
N SER A 206 -18.86 32.19 -11.71
CA SER A 206 -19.16 30.97 -12.45
C SER A 206 -18.35 29.86 -11.79
N LYS A 207 -19.00 28.76 -11.39
CA LYS A 207 -18.39 27.59 -10.74
C LYS A 207 -17.15 27.13 -11.50
N ALA A 208 -15.98 27.69 -11.20
CA ALA A 208 -14.73 27.17 -11.71
C ALA A 208 -14.58 25.77 -11.09
N ASN A 209 -14.73 24.74 -11.92
CA ASN A 209 -14.51 23.35 -11.54
C ASN A 209 -13.02 23.22 -11.21
N HIS A 210 -12.68 23.34 -9.93
CA HIS A 210 -11.31 23.17 -9.46
C HIS A 210 -11.13 21.71 -9.06
N TYR A 211 -9.99 21.14 -9.45
CA TYR A 211 -9.63 19.80 -9.00
C TYR A 211 -9.60 19.71 -7.47
N GLN A 212 -10.43 18.81 -6.95
CA GLN A 212 -10.40 18.38 -5.56
C GLN A 212 -10.27 16.86 -5.54
N PRO A 213 -9.24 16.30 -4.88
CA PRO A 213 -9.14 14.87 -4.73
C PRO A 213 -10.40 14.34 -4.05
N ARG A 214 -11.04 13.34 -4.66
CA ARG A 214 -12.25 12.68 -4.14
C ARG A 214 -12.10 11.18 -4.30
N PRO A 215 -12.64 10.36 -3.39
CA PRO A 215 -12.71 8.92 -3.58
C PRO A 215 -13.35 8.61 -4.92
N LEU A 216 -12.86 7.58 -5.60
CA LEU A 216 -13.51 7.09 -6.80
C LEU A 216 -14.95 6.70 -6.48
N GLN A 217 -15.87 6.96 -7.43
CA GLN A 217 -17.26 6.55 -7.28
C GLN A 217 -17.33 5.03 -7.14
N ASN A 218 -17.78 4.59 -5.97
CA ASN A 218 -18.06 3.19 -5.67
C ASN A 218 -19.57 3.00 -5.52
N LYS A 219 -20.03 1.74 -5.51
CA LYS A 219 -21.43 1.39 -5.20
C LYS A 219 -21.85 1.72 -3.75
N VAL A 220 -20.92 2.22 -2.93
CA VAL A 220 -21.10 2.50 -1.51
C VAL A 220 -20.80 3.98 -1.29
N ASP A 221 -21.63 4.65 -0.49
CA ASP A 221 -21.40 6.04 -0.12
C ASP A 221 -20.16 6.16 0.79
N THR A 222 -19.12 6.80 0.26
CA THR A 222 -17.86 7.05 0.98
C THR A 222 -17.79 8.43 1.62
N TYR A 223 -18.82 9.27 1.50
CA TYR A 223 -18.76 10.68 1.89
C TYR A 223 -18.33 10.88 3.34
N LYS A 224 -19.03 10.22 4.29
CA LYS A 224 -18.75 10.35 5.73
C LYS A 224 -17.35 9.84 6.12
N LEU A 225 -16.92 8.72 5.54
CA LEU A 225 -15.59 8.16 5.79
C LEU A 225 -14.50 9.09 5.26
N TYR A 226 -14.71 9.66 4.07
CA TYR A 226 -13.74 10.57 3.46
C TYR A 226 -13.64 11.90 4.20
N GLU A 227 -14.76 12.43 4.70
CA GLU A 227 -14.77 13.62 5.55
C GLU A 227 -13.96 13.39 6.84
N ARG A 228 -14.17 12.26 7.52
CA ARG A 228 -13.37 11.87 8.70
C ARG A 228 -11.88 11.77 8.37
N TYR A 229 -11.54 11.13 7.26
CA TYR A 229 -10.16 11.05 6.78
C TYR A 229 -9.55 12.44 6.56
N GLN A 230 -10.27 13.34 5.90
CA GLN A 230 -9.80 14.71 5.67
C GLN A 230 -9.56 15.46 6.99
N GLN A 231 -10.51 15.37 7.95
CA GLN A 231 -10.38 15.98 9.27
C GLN A 231 -9.16 15.44 10.04
N GLN A 232 -8.95 14.13 10.04
CA GLN A 232 -7.76 13.54 10.68
C GLN A 232 -6.46 14.00 10.01
N GLN A 233 -6.44 14.12 8.68
CA GLN A 233 -5.27 14.58 7.94
C GLN A 233 -4.96 16.06 8.20
N THR A 234 -5.98 16.92 8.34
CA THR A 234 -5.78 18.32 8.72
C THR A 234 -5.28 18.45 10.15
N ASN A 235 -5.82 17.67 11.08
CA ASN A 235 -5.38 17.66 12.47
C ASN A 235 -3.92 17.18 12.58
N ALA A 236 -3.59 16.09 11.90
CA ALA A 236 -2.23 15.58 11.81
C ALA A 236 -1.28 16.60 11.15
N ALA A 237 -1.70 17.29 10.08
CA ALA A 237 -0.89 18.35 9.47
C ALA A 237 -0.63 19.52 10.42
N SER A 238 -1.64 19.94 11.18
CA SER A 238 -1.52 20.99 12.20
C SER A 238 -0.57 20.58 13.32
N TRP A 239 -0.77 19.39 13.89
CA TRP A 239 0.10 18.84 14.94
C TRP A 239 1.56 18.75 14.48
N ARG A 240 1.81 18.25 13.26
CA ARG A 240 3.16 18.18 12.69
C ARG A 240 3.83 19.54 12.55
N LYS A 241 3.06 20.54 12.11
CA LYS A 241 3.55 21.92 11.99
C LYS A 241 3.98 22.46 13.37
N ASP A 242 3.18 22.23 14.40
CA ASP A 242 3.49 22.62 15.79
C ASP A 242 4.77 21.92 16.30
N GLN A 243 4.87 20.60 16.15
CA GLN A 243 6.07 19.85 16.57
C GLN A 243 7.33 20.29 15.83
N TRP A 244 7.22 20.53 14.52
CA TRP A 244 8.34 21.05 13.74
C TRP A 244 8.78 22.44 14.20
N LEU A 245 7.83 23.34 14.51
CA LEU A 245 8.14 24.66 15.05
C LEU A 245 8.87 24.55 16.40
N LYS A 246 8.41 23.68 17.30
CA LYS A 246 9.08 23.41 18.59
C LYS A 246 10.50 22.91 18.42
N LEU A 247 10.75 21.96 17.51
CA LEU A 247 12.10 21.47 17.21
C LEU A 247 12.99 22.58 16.64
N ARG A 248 12.45 23.40 15.74
CA ARG A 248 13.17 24.53 15.14
C ARG A 248 13.55 25.58 16.18
N GLU A 249 12.62 25.93 17.07
CA GLU A 249 12.84 26.89 18.16
C GLU A 249 13.85 26.35 19.19
N HIS A 250 13.74 25.07 19.55
CA HIS A 250 14.71 24.42 20.43
C HIS A 250 16.13 24.48 19.86
N ARG A 251 16.30 24.09 18.58
CA ARG A 251 17.58 24.21 17.87
C ARG A 251 18.10 25.65 17.87
N ASN A 252 17.25 26.62 17.55
CA ASN A 252 17.65 28.03 17.53
C ASN A 252 18.12 28.51 18.91
N ARG A 253 17.42 28.14 19.99
CA ARG A 253 17.84 28.45 21.38
C ARG A 253 19.20 27.85 21.72
N LEU A 254 19.47 26.60 21.33
CA LEU A 254 20.78 25.96 21.55
C LEU A 254 21.90 26.66 20.78
N ILE A 255 21.65 27.04 19.52
CA ILE A 255 22.62 27.80 18.71
C ILE A 255 22.92 29.15 19.34
N GLU A 256 21.91 29.89 19.82
CA GLU A 256 22.14 31.18 20.47
C GLU A 256 22.88 31.04 21.80
N ARG A 257 22.63 29.99 22.59
CA ARG A 257 23.42 29.67 23.78
C ARG A 257 24.89 29.40 23.44
N ALA A 258 25.15 28.56 22.44
CA ALA A 258 26.52 28.24 22.01
C ALA A 258 27.26 29.50 21.49
N LYS A 259 26.56 30.37 20.76
CA LYS A 259 27.11 31.67 20.31
C LYS A 259 27.44 32.57 21.50
N HIS A 260 26.54 32.66 22.48
CA HIS A 260 26.75 33.46 23.68
C HIS A 260 27.96 32.96 24.47
N GLU A 261 28.05 31.65 24.71
CA GLU A 261 29.18 31.03 25.40
C GLU A 261 30.52 31.30 24.70
N ALA A 262 30.57 31.13 23.37
CA ALA A 262 31.75 31.44 22.58
C ALA A 262 32.15 32.92 22.66
N ARG A 263 31.17 33.86 22.63
CA ARG A 263 31.43 35.30 22.83
C ARG A 263 31.99 35.58 24.23
N SER A 264 31.42 35.00 25.27
CA SER A 264 31.89 35.17 26.65
C SER A 264 33.32 34.66 26.84
N LYS A 265 33.61 33.43 26.37
CA LYS A 265 34.97 32.86 26.41
C LYS A 265 35.99 33.73 25.68
N ARG A 266 35.63 34.25 24.50
CA ARG A 266 36.49 35.18 23.75
C ARG A 266 36.73 36.49 24.50
N SER A 267 35.72 37.02 25.21
CA SER A 267 35.85 38.23 26.02
C SER A 267 36.84 38.04 27.18
N VAL A 268 36.81 36.87 27.84
CA VAL A 268 37.78 36.51 28.88
C VAL A 268 39.20 36.46 28.30
N ILE A 269 39.42 35.76 27.17
CA ILE A 269 40.74 35.62 26.52
C ILE A 269 41.39 36.98 26.22
N LYS A 270 40.61 38.03 25.92
CA LYS A 270 41.16 39.39 25.69
C LYS A 270 42.01 39.87 26.87
N HIS A 271 41.57 39.56 28.10
CA HIS A 271 42.16 40.03 29.36
C HIS A 271 43.19 39.06 29.96
N VAL A 272 43.35 37.86 29.39
CA VAL A 272 44.36 36.90 29.85
C VAL A 272 45.77 37.38 29.49
N GLN A 273 46.68 37.37 30.47
CA GLN A 273 48.09 37.74 30.29
C GLN A 273 48.90 36.57 29.72
N VAL A 274 48.76 36.33 28.41
CA VAL A 274 49.57 35.38 27.64
C VAL A 274 50.09 36.05 26.37
N GLY A 275 51.24 35.58 25.87
CA GLY A 275 51.83 36.09 24.63
C GLY A 275 50.95 35.87 23.38
N PRO A 276 51.28 36.50 22.23
CA PRO A 276 50.46 36.48 21.01
C PRO A 276 50.12 35.08 20.50
N LEU A 277 51.08 34.16 20.53
CA LEU A 277 50.88 32.75 20.13
C LEU A 277 49.92 32.02 21.08
N GLY A 278 50.00 32.29 22.39
CA GLY A 278 49.08 31.76 23.38
C GLY A 278 47.64 32.24 23.18
N LYS A 279 47.43 33.54 22.92
CA LYS A 279 46.09 34.06 22.60
C LYS A 279 45.51 33.43 21.34
N LYS A 280 46.33 33.26 20.28
CA LYS A 280 45.91 32.60 19.03
C LYS A 280 45.46 31.15 19.28
N ALA A 281 46.21 30.39 20.08
CA ALA A 281 45.85 29.03 20.45
C ALA A 281 44.52 28.96 21.23
N LEU A 282 44.31 29.87 22.19
CA LEU A 282 43.07 29.94 22.96
C LEU A 282 41.85 30.29 22.08
N TYR A 283 41.98 31.25 21.16
CA TYR A 283 40.91 31.57 20.20
C TYR A 283 40.60 30.40 19.26
N ALA A 284 41.63 29.68 18.80
CA ALA A 284 41.47 28.49 17.97
C ALA A 284 40.72 27.38 18.73
N ALA A 285 41.06 27.14 20.00
CA ALA A 285 40.38 26.17 20.86
C ALA A 285 38.90 26.50 21.05
N VAL A 286 38.55 27.76 21.35
CA VAL A 286 37.14 28.19 21.46
C VAL A 286 36.41 28.06 20.13
N SER A 287 37.07 28.37 19.01
CA SER A 287 36.47 28.21 17.67
C SER A 287 36.21 26.75 17.32
N LEU A 288 37.13 25.85 17.67
CA LEU A 288 36.96 24.40 17.49
C LEU A 288 35.80 23.89 18.34
N GLN A 289 35.78 24.22 19.63
CA GLN A 289 34.69 23.83 20.53
C GLN A 289 33.33 24.31 20.02
N PHE A 290 33.23 25.59 19.63
CA PHE A 290 31.99 26.14 19.09
C PHE A 290 31.53 25.42 17.81
N LYS A 291 32.47 25.08 16.92
CA LYS A 291 32.16 24.32 15.70
C LYS A 291 31.64 22.93 16.03
N THR A 292 32.32 22.19 16.92
CA THR A 292 31.88 20.87 17.37
C THR A 292 30.48 20.91 17.96
N THR A 293 30.21 21.84 18.87
CA THR A 293 28.88 22.01 19.47
C THR A 293 27.81 22.36 18.43
N LEU A 294 28.11 23.19 17.44
CA LEU A 294 27.17 23.48 16.34
C LEU A 294 26.87 22.25 15.49
N ASP A 295 27.88 21.43 15.21
CA ASP A 295 27.72 20.23 14.39
C ASP A 295 26.88 19.16 15.13
N GLU A 296 27.07 19.02 16.45
CA GLU A 296 26.22 18.20 17.33
C GLU A 296 24.76 18.70 17.31
N ILE A 297 24.51 19.98 17.59
CA ILE A 297 23.15 20.56 17.58
C ILE A 297 22.45 20.32 16.22
N LYS A 298 23.20 20.46 15.11
CA LYS A 298 22.66 20.22 13.76
C LYS A 298 22.42 18.75 13.48
N ARG A 299 23.24 17.83 13.99
CA ARG A 299 23.03 16.39 13.87
C ARG A 299 21.77 16.00 14.64
N ASP A 300 21.68 16.36 15.91
CA ASP A 300 20.57 16.00 16.78
C ASP A 300 19.23 16.56 16.24
N TYR A 301 19.24 17.80 15.71
CA TYR A 301 18.07 18.36 15.02
C TYR A 301 17.69 17.56 13.76
N ARG A 302 18.66 17.13 12.95
CA ARG A 302 18.40 16.33 11.74
C ARG A 302 17.80 14.97 12.10
N GLU A 303 18.32 14.33 13.13
CA GLU A 303 17.81 13.05 13.64
C GLU A 303 16.37 13.20 14.15
N ALA A 304 16.12 14.17 15.05
CA ALA A 304 14.79 14.44 15.58
C ALA A 304 13.79 14.84 14.48
N TYR A 305 14.21 15.63 13.50
CA TYR A 305 13.37 16.00 12.36
C TYR A 305 13.05 14.80 11.46
N THR A 306 14.03 13.93 11.23
CA THR A 306 13.84 12.71 10.44
C THR A 306 12.88 11.76 11.14
N GLN A 307 13.03 11.58 12.45
CA GLN A 307 12.12 10.80 13.28
C GLN A 307 10.68 11.35 13.23
N LEU A 308 10.51 12.66 13.48
CA LEU A 308 9.21 13.32 13.38
C LEU A 308 8.58 13.11 12.00
N LYS A 309 9.36 13.21 10.92
CA LYS A 309 8.86 13.01 9.55
C LYS A 309 8.42 11.56 9.30
N THR A 310 9.14 10.58 9.85
CA THR A 310 8.81 9.16 9.74
C THR A 310 7.52 8.82 10.49
N ASP A 311 7.43 9.25 11.75
CA ASP A 311 6.29 8.94 12.65
C ASP A 311 4.99 9.61 12.20
N SER A 312 5.12 10.71 11.46
CA SER A 312 4.00 11.55 11.05
C SER A 312 3.84 11.62 9.52
N ARG A 313 4.19 10.51 8.85
CA ARG A 313 3.98 10.37 7.41
C ARG A 313 2.50 10.55 7.07
N LYS A 314 2.22 11.32 6.01
CA LYS A 314 0.85 11.49 5.52
C LYS A 314 0.31 10.14 5.07
N MET A 315 -0.81 9.72 5.66
CA MET A 315 -1.45 8.45 5.37
C MET A 315 -2.24 8.53 4.05
N ALA A 316 -2.10 7.54 3.16
CA ALA A 316 -2.94 7.49 1.97
C ALA A 316 -4.38 7.06 2.34
N TRP A 317 -5.34 7.34 1.46
CA TRP A 317 -6.75 7.02 1.71
C TRP A 317 -7.00 5.53 1.90
N LEU A 318 -6.47 4.68 1.01
CA LEU A 318 -6.63 3.23 1.17
C LEU A 318 -5.92 2.71 2.41
N ASP A 319 -4.73 3.24 2.75
CA ASP A 319 -4.03 2.85 3.99
C ASP A 319 -4.87 3.21 5.23
N TRP A 320 -5.48 4.39 5.22
CA TRP A 320 -6.39 4.81 6.29
C TRP A 320 -7.61 3.90 6.41
N LEU A 321 -8.23 3.52 5.29
CA LEU A 321 -9.34 2.57 5.27
C LEU A 321 -8.93 1.20 5.83
N THR A 322 -7.71 0.71 5.53
CA THR A 322 -7.24 -0.57 6.08
C THR A 322 -7.09 -0.53 7.60
N ILE A 323 -6.64 0.60 8.16
CA ILE A 323 -6.53 0.80 9.62
C ILE A 323 -7.91 0.88 10.25
N GLU A 324 -8.84 1.65 9.67
CA GLU A 324 -10.22 1.73 10.15
C GLU A 324 -10.91 0.35 10.11
N ALA A 325 -10.75 -0.39 9.01
CA ALA A 325 -11.28 -1.74 8.86
C ALA A 325 -10.69 -2.70 9.91
N ARG A 326 -9.37 -2.63 10.15
CA ARG A 326 -8.70 -3.40 11.21
C ARG A 326 -9.24 -3.08 12.60
N ASN A 327 -9.60 -1.82 12.85
CA ASN A 327 -10.21 -1.37 14.10
C ASN A 327 -11.72 -1.72 14.20
N GLY A 328 -12.26 -2.51 13.27
CA GLY A 328 -13.65 -2.98 13.30
C GLY A 328 -14.65 -2.07 12.58
N ASN A 329 -14.20 -1.12 11.76
CA ASN A 329 -15.08 -0.30 10.93
C ASN A 329 -15.56 -1.09 9.70
N ASN A 330 -16.77 -1.66 9.80
CA ASN A 330 -17.37 -2.46 8.73
C ASN A 330 -17.66 -1.66 7.44
N GLU A 331 -17.93 -0.35 7.54
CA GLU A 331 -18.12 0.50 6.36
C GLU A 331 -16.81 0.64 5.58
N ALA A 332 -15.70 0.86 6.29
CA ALA A 332 -14.38 0.92 5.66
C ALA A 332 -14.00 -0.41 4.98
N LEU A 333 -14.25 -1.54 5.66
CA LEU A 333 -14.03 -2.87 5.09
C LEU A 333 -14.89 -3.11 3.84
N LEU A 334 -16.16 -2.69 3.85
CA LEU A 334 -17.06 -2.81 2.72
C LEU A 334 -16.58 -2.00 1.51
N VAL A 335 -16.07 -0.78 1.73
CA VAL A 335 -15.49 0.06 0.66
C VAL A 335 -14.27 -0.62 0.04
N LEU A 336 -13.38 -1.20 0.86
CA LEU A 336 -12.21 -1.94 0.36
C LEU A 336 -12.63 -3.15 -0.51
N ARG A 337 -13.58 -3.95 -0.02
CA ARG A 337 -14.08 -5.15 -0.71
C ARG A 337 -14.84 -4.84 -1.99
N THR A 338 -15.60 -3.73 -2.04
CA THR A 338 -16.39 -3.35 -3.23
C THR A 338 -15.50 -2.86 -4.37
N ARG A 339 -14.36 -2.26 -4.05
CA ARG A 339 -13.38 -1.76 -5.02
C ARG A 339 -12.55 -2.88 -5.65
N SER A 340 -12.33 -3.97 -4.91
CA SER A 340 -11.51 -5.10 -5.36
C SER A 340 -11.96 -5.59 -6.74
N LYS A 341 -11.01 -5.78 -7.65
CA LYS A 341 -11.25 -6.33 -9.01
C LYS A 341 -11.50 -7.84 -9.00
N ARG A 342 -11.72 -8.47 -7.83
CA ARG A 342 -12.12 -9.88 -7.72
C ARG A 342 -13.27 -10.16 -8.67
N GLY A 343 -12.99 -10.94 -9.70
CA GLY A 343 -14.02 -11.38 -10.64
C GLY A 343 -15.23 -11.92 -9.88
N ASN A 344 -16.41 -11.75 -10.44
CA ASN A 344 -17.62 -12.44 -9.96
C ASN A 344 -17.54 -13.97 -10.11
N GLY A 345 -16.41 -14.50 -10.60
CA GLY A 345 -16.21 -15.90 -10.88
C GLY A 345 -16.05 -16.74 -9.62
N THR A 346 -16.90 -17.74 -9.53
CA THR A 346 -16.68 -19.04 -8.86
C THR A 346 -15.55 -19.84 -9.54
N GLY A 347 -14.49 -19.17 -9.99
CA GLY A 347 -13.32 -19.84 -10.54
C GLY A 347 -12.70 -20.69 -9.44
N ALA A 348 -12.27 -21.92 -9.79
CA ALA A 348 -11.66 -22.86 -8.86
C ALA A 348 -10.48 -22.18 -8.15
N ALA A 349 -10.68 -21.75 -6.91
CA ALA A 349 -9.59 -21.26 -6.09
C ALA A 349 -8.79 -22.46 -5.62
N LEU A 350 -7.49 -22.44 -5.86
CA LEU A 350 -6.58 -23.43 -5.30
C LEU A 350 -6.38 -23.11 -3.82
N GLY A 351 -6.74 -24.05 -2.94
CA GLY A 351 -6.54 -23.94 -1.50
C GLY A 351 -7.67 -24.55 -0.67
N ASP A 352 -7.43 -24.66 0.63
CA ASP A 352 -8.39 -25.14 1.62
C ASP A 352 -9.26 -23.97 2.10
N TYR A 353 -10.54 -23.98 1.76
CA TYR A 353 -11.46 -22.89 2.13
C TYR A 353 -12.90 -23.34 2.41
N ILE A 354 -13.57 -22.51 3.20
CA ILE A 354 -15.00 -22.61 3.51
C ILE A 354 -15.70 -21.40 2.90
N ALA A 355 -16.78 -21.63 2.17
CA ALA A 355 -17.62 -20.61 1.56
C ALA A 355 -19.09 -20.88 1.88
N GLY A 356 -19.97 -19.94 1.55
CA GLY A 356 -21.40 -20.17 1.58
C GLY A 356 -22.16 -19.01 0.98
N TYR A 357 -23.48 -19.13 0.95
CA TYR A 357 -24.35 -18.07 0.46
C TYR A 357 -24.27 -16.87 1.41
N LYS A 358 -24.25 -15.67 0.85
CA LYS A 358 -24.05 -14.44 1.61
C LYS A 358 -25.19 -14.26 2.64
N TYR A 359 -24.91 -14.54 3.91
CA TYR A 359 -25.81 -14.28 5.02
C TYR A 359 -25.43 -12.91 5.58
N ASN A 360 -26.34 -11.94 5.51
CA ASN A 360 -26.08 -10.56 5.95
C ASN A 360 -26.10 -10.44 7.48
N ASN A 361 -25.18 -11.12 8.16
CA ASN A 361 -24.96 -10.86 9.57
C ASN A 361 -23.90 -9.76 9.73
N ILE A 362 -24.38 -8.52 9.88
CA ILE A 362 -23.57 -7.29 10.00
C ILE A 362 -22.84 -7.24 11.37
N GLN A 363 -23.12 -8.19 12.27
CA GLN A 363 -22.67 -8.16 13.67
C GLN A 363 -21.43 -8.99 13.98
N TYR A 364 -20.87 -9.76 13.04
CA TYR A 364 -19.64 -10.49 13.32
C TYR A 364 -18.47 -9.50 13.49
N ARG A 365 -18.04 -9.31 14.74
CA ARG A 365 -16.82 -8.57 15.09
C ARG A 365 -15.77 -9.57 15.52
N ASN A 366 -14.76 -9.75 14.68
CA ASN A 366 -13.54 -10.40 15.13
C ASN A 366 -12.65 -9.35 15.80
N ASN A 367 -12.36 -9.53 17.09
CA ASN A 367 -11.52 -8.60 17.83
C ASN A 367 -10.01 -8.84 17.59
N ASN A 368 -9.64 -9.93 16.91
CA ASN A 368 -8.26 -10.35 16.70
C ASN A 368 -7.81 -10.19 15.24
N ILE A 369 -8.11 -9.06 14.62
CA ILE A 369 -7.65 -8.76 13.26
C ILE A 369 -6.16 -8.39 13.28
N GLU A 370 -5.34 -9.20 12.62
CA GLU A 370 -3.90 -8.98 12.50
C GLU A 370 -3.60 -7.92 11.43
N SER A 371 -4.21 -8.08 10.25
CA SER A 371 -4.02 -7.15 9.13
C SER A 371 -5.23 -7.14 8.18
N VAL A 372 -5.34 -6.07 7.40
CA VAL A 372 -6.35 -5.91 6.34
C VAL A 372 -5.66 -5.41 5.08
N THR A 373 -5.89 -6.07 3.94
CA THR A 373 -5.34 -5.65 2.64
C THR A 373 -6.15 -4.51 2.04
N LYS A 374 -5.58 -3.83 1.03
CA LYS A 374 -6.31 -2.79 0.29
C LYS A 374 -7.54 -3.34 -0.42
N ASP A 375 -7.59 -4.63 -0.74
CA ASP A 375 -8.76 -5.26 -1.36
C ASP A 375 -9.77 -5.78 -0.33
N GLY A 376 -9.54 -5.52 0.95
CA GLY A 376 -10.46 -5.85 2.04
C GLY A 376 -10.41 -7.33 2.43
N THR A 377 -9.29 -8.00 2.17
CA THR A 377 -8.99 -9.29 2.80
C THR A 377 -8.55 -9.06 4.22
N VAL A 378 -9.14 -9.82 5.14
CA VAL A 378 -8.86 -9.73 6.57
C VAL A 378 -8.06 -10.96 6.97
N PHE A 379 -6.92 -10.75 7.60
CA PHE A 379 -6.13 -11.81 8.22
C PHE A 379 -6.34 -11.77 9.72
N TYR A 380 -6.67 -12.93 10.30
CA TYR A 380 -6.86 -13.07 11.73
C TYR A 380 -6.52 -14.50 12.17
N ARG A 381 -6.31 -14.68 13.48
CA ARG A 381 -6.07 -16.00 14.06
C ARG A 381 -7.22 -16.47 14.92
N VAL A 382 -7.51 -17.76 14.80
CA VAL A 382 -8.49 -18.49 15.60
C VAL A 382 -7.74 -19.62 16.30
N GLY A 383 -7.43 -19.42 17.60
CA GLY A 383 -6.46 -20.25 18.30
C GLY A 383 -5.10 -20.24 17.59
N THR A 384 -4.63 -21.42 17.18
CA THR A 384 -3.39 -21.60 16.42
C THR A 384 -3.55 -21.43 14.91
N THR A 385 -4.78 -21.45 14.39
CA THR A 385 -5.07 -21.41 12.94
C THR A 385 -5.09 -19.98 12.42
N ALA A 386 -4.31 -19.70 11.37
CA ALA A 386 -4.42 -18.48 10.59
C ALA A 386 -5.56 -18.60 9.57
N VAL A 387 -6.42 -17.59 9.54
CA VAL A 387 -7.57 -17.52 8.64
C VAL A 387 -7.44 -16.26 7.80
N ARG A 388 -7.58 -16.45 6.49
CA ARG A 388 -7.67 -15.38 5.51
C ARG A 388 -9.11 -15.26 5.01
N ASP A 389 -9.72 -14.11 5.25
CA ASP A 389 -11.09 -13.81 4.86
C ASP A 389 -11.16 -12.79 3.71
N ASP A 390 -11.48 -13.27 2.49
CA ASP A 390 -11.64 -12.45 1.29
C ASP A 390 -13.03 -11.80 1.16
N GLY A 391 -13.95 -12.08 2.10
CA GLY A 391 -15.34 -11.65 2.12
C GLY A 391 -16.34 -12.70 1.64
N LYS A 392 -15.95 -13.57 0.70
CA LYS A 392 -16.78 -14.66 0.14
C LYS A 392 -16.32 -16.05 0.61
N ARG A 393 -15.04 -16.19 0.93
CA ARG A 393 -14.34 -17.43 1.28
C ARG A 393 -13.47 -17.19 2.52
N LEU A 394 -13.44 -18.18 3.39
CA LEU A 394 -12.53 -18.27 4.53
C LEU A 394 -11.48 -19.32 4.21
N PHE A 395 -10.28 -18.87 3.85
CA PHE A 395 -9.14 -19.74 3.59
C PHE A 395 -8.48 -20.11 4.92
N VAL A 396 -8.18 -21.39 5.08
CA VAL A 396 -7.54 -21.95 6.28
C VAL A 396 -6.12 -22.39 5.91
N CYS A 397 -5.12 -21.75 6.50
CA CYS A 397 -3.73 -22.10 6.24
C CYS A 397 -3.37 -23.45 6.87
N LYS A 398 -2.79 -24.37 6.08
CA LYS A 398 -2.52 -25.78 6.45
C LYS A 398 -1.63 -26.00 7.68
N GLN A 399 -0.85 -25.00 8.09
CA GLN A 399 0.25 -25.21 9.03
C GLN A 399 -0.17 -25.61 10.46
N ASN A 400 -1.46 -25.48 10.87
CA ASN A 400 -1.92 -25.86 12.22
C ASN A 400 -3.43 -26.23 12.25
N VAL A 401 -3.85 -27.32 11.61
CA VAL A 401 -5.24 -27.80 11.72
C VAL A 401 -5.46 -28.51 13.06
N ASP A 402 -5.55 -27.73 14.14
CA ASP A 402 -5.88 -28.21 15.49
C ASP A 402 -7.42 -28.22 15.72
N ASN A 403 -7.84 -28.40 16.98
CA ASN A 403 -9.24 -28.26 17.44
C ASN A 403 -9.89 -26.90 17.11
N SER A 404 -9.14 -25.91 16.63
CA SER A 404 -9.62 -24.58 16.25
C SER A 404 -10.49 -24.56 14.97
N LEU A 405 -10.50 -25.65 14.19
CA LEU A 405 -11.36 -25.75 13.01
C LEU A 405 -12.86 -25.66 13.35
N ALA A 406 -13.24 -26.08 14.56
CA ALA A 406 -14.60 -25.92 15.08
C ALA A 406 -15.00 -24.44 15.22
N ASP A 407 -14.08 -23.62 15.72
CA ASP A 407 -14.29 -22.18 15.86
C ASP A 407 -14.32 -21.50 14.49
N VAL A 408 -13.47 -21.90 13.55
CA VAL A 408 -13.53 -21.42 12.15
C VAL A 408 -14.87 -21.76 11.49
N LEU A 409 -15.41 -22.96 11.74
CA LEU A 409 -16.74 -23.34 11.27
C LEU A 409 -17.85 -22.49 11.90
N GLN A 410 -17.73 -22.15 13.18
CA GLN A 410 -18.69 -21.24 13.83
C GLN A 410 -18.66 -19.85 13.19
N ILE A 411 -17.46 -19.33 12.89
CA ILE A 411 -17.30 -18.06 12.16
C ILE A 411 -17.92 -18.15 10.77
N ALA A 412 -17.71 -19.25 10.06
CA ALA A 412 -18.31 -19.49 8.75
C ALA A 412 -19.85 -19.51 8.83
N ILE A 413 -20.41 -20.13 9.87
CA ILE A 413 -21.86 -20.17 10.13
C ILE A 413 -22.40 -18.77 10.41
N ASP A 414 -21.75 -18.01 11.27
CA ASP A 414 -22.19 -16.67 11.62
C ASP A 414 -22.22 -15.75 10.38
N LYS A 415 -21.34 -16.02 9.41
CA LYS A 415 -21.15 -15.22 8.20
C LYS A 415 -21.94 -15.69 6.98
N TYR A 416 -22.11 -16.99 6.78
CA TYR A 416 -22.74 -17.57 5.59
C TYR A 416 -24.00 -18.39 5.91
N GLY A 417 -24.33 -18.57 7.19
CA GLY A 417 -25.42 -19.43 7.65
C GLY A 417 -25.00 -20.90 7.79
N ASN A 418 -25.98 -21.75 8.11
CA ASN A 418 -25.74 -23.16 8.44
C ASN A 418 -25.50 -24.08 7.23
N HIS A 419 -25.43 -23.53 6.01
CA HIS A 419 -25.24 -24.27 4.78
C HIS A 419 -23.97 -23.79 4.08
N LEU A 420 -22.95 -24.64 4.04
CA LEU A 420 -21.59 -24.26 3.67
C LEU A 420 -21.04 -25.14 2.53
N SER A 421 -20.25 -24.52 1.67
CA SER A 421 -19.40 -25.19 0.68
C SER A 421 -17.98 -25.33 1.24
N VAL A 422 -17.40 -26.53 1.17
CA VAL A 422 -16.04 -26.80 1.65
C VAL A 422 -15.22 -27.32 0.48
N ASN A 423 -14.17 -26.59 0.13
CA ASN A 423 -13.27 -26.92 -0.96
C ASN A 423 -11.83 -27.03 -0.47
N GLY A 424 -11.02 -27.82 -1.15
CA GLY A 424 -9.63 -28.07 -0.80
C GLY A 424 -9.26 -29.54 -0.82
N SER A 425 -8.17 -29.86 -0.14
CA SER A 425 -7.65 -31.22 -0.01
C SER A 425 -8.63 -32.17 0.69
N ASP A 426 -8.55 -33.45 0.34
CA ASP A 426 -9.37 -34.49 0.97
C ASP A 426 -9.19 -34.54 2.49
N ASP A 427 -7.98 -34.30 2.97
CA ASP A 427 -7.66 -34.29 4.39
C ASP A 427 -8.25 -33.09 5.12
N PHE A 428 -8.28 -31.92 4.47
CA PHE A 428 -8.98 -30.75 4.98
C PHE A 428 -10.48 -31.02 5.07
N ARG A 429 -11.09 -31.55 4.00
CA ARG A 429 -12.52 -31.90 3.97
C ARG A 429 -12.87 -32.91 5.07
N LYS A 430 -12.09 -33.99 5.22
CA LYS A 430 -12.27 -34.97 6.32
C LYS A 430 -12.19 -34.30 7.70
N SER A 431 -11.20 -33.43 7.90
CA SER A 431 -11.00 -32.70 9.16
C SER A 431 -12.19 -31.80 9.48
N VAL A 432 -12.74 -31.09 8.48
CA VAL A 432 -13.93 -30.24 8.62
C VAL A 432 -15.14 -31.06 9.07
N ALA A 433 -15.42 -32.20 8.42
CA ALA A 433 -16.53 -33.06 8.79
C ALA A 433 -16.37 -33.65 10.21
N GLN A 434 -15.14 -33.99 10.58
CA GLN A 434 -14.81 -34.49 11.92
C GLN A 434 -15.00 -33.42 13.00
N ALA A 435 -14.48 -32.21 12.78
CA ALA A 435 -14.63 -31.09 13.71
C ALA A 435 -16.11 -30.74 13.93
N ALA A 436 -16.91 -30.70 12.86
CA ALA A 436 -18.35 -30.46 12.95
C ALA A 436 -19.09 -31.53 13.78
N ALA A 437 -18.77 -32.81 13.56
CA ALA A 437 -19.41 -33.92 14.27
C ALA A 437 -19.00 -34.01 15.76
N GLN A 438 -17.70 -33.87 16.05
CA GLN A 438 -17.18 -33.94 17.42
C GLN A 438 -17.73 -32.81 18.29
N ASN A 439 -17.82 -31.59 17.75
CA ASN A 439 -18.31 -30.41 18.45
C ASN A 439 -19.82 -30.18 18.32
N ARG A 440 -20.53 -31.08 17.61
CA ARG A 440 -22.00 -31.05 17.43
C ARG A 440 -22.50 -29.75 16.79
N ILE A 441 -21.70 -29.20 15.89
CA ILE A 441 -22.03 -27.98 15.17
C ILE A 441 -23.18 -28.29 14.21
N ARG A 442 -24.22 -27.44 14.23
CA ARG A 442 -25.39 -27.57 13.36
C ARG A 442 -25.08 -26.96 11.99
N VAL A 443 -24.43 -27.75 11.14
CA VAL A 443 -24.05 -27.36 9.78
C VAL A 443 -24.41 -28.45 8.78
N THR A 444 -24.67 -28.04 7.56
CA THR A 444 -24.87 -28.91 6.38
C THR A 444 -23.89 -28.50 5.29
N PHE A 445 -23.41 -29.47 4.52
CA PHE A 445 -22.47 -29.22 3.43
C PHE A 445 -23.09 -29.45 2.04
N ASP A 446 -22.71 -28.61 1.07
CA ASP A 446 -23.12 -28.75 -0.35
C ASP A 446 -22.69 -30.10 -0.94
N ASP A 447 -21.52 -30.59 -0.52
CA ASP A 447 -20.96 -31.84 -1.00
C ASP A 447 -21.67 -33.06 -0.34
N PRO A 448 -22.33 -33.93 -1.14
CA PRO A 448 -23.10 -35.05 -0.60
C PRO A 448 -22.25 -36.13 0.07
N GLU A 449 -20.99 -36.31 -0.30
CA GLU A 449 -20.09 -37.27 0.35
C GLU A 449 -19.62 -36.74 1.69
N LEU A 450 -19.30 -35.45 1.74
CA LEU A 450 -18.90 -34.77 2.97
C LEU A 450 -20.03 -34.78 4.00
N GLU A 451 -21.25 -34.48 3.58
CA GLU A 451 -22.43 -34.47 4.46
C GLU A 451 -22.78 -35.87 4.97
N ARG A 452 -22.66 -36.91 4.12
CA ARG A 452 -22.80 -38.32 4.54
C ARG A 452 -21.79 -38.66 5.62
N ARG A 453 -20.52 -38.27 5.45
CA ARG A 453 -19.46 -38.53 6.42
C ARG A 453 -19.68 -37.80 7.75
N ARG A 454 -20.04 -36.52 7.71
CA ARG A 454 -20.42 -35.73 8.90
C ARG A 454 -21.56 -36.40 9.67
N SER A 455 -22.62 -36.81 8.95
CA SER A 455 -23.78 -37.47 9.53
C SER A 455 -23.45 -38.82 10.19
N GLN A 456 -22.61 -39.64 9.57
CA GLN A 456 -22.13 -40.90 10.14
C GLN A 456 -21.32 -40.67 11.43
N LEU A 457 -20.38 -39.72 11.40
CA LEU A 457 -19.57 -39.36 12.56
C LEU A 457 -20.44 -38.83 13.71
N MET A 458 -21.47 -38.03 13.41
CA MET A 458 -22.39 -37.50 14.42
C MET A 458 -23.23 -38.60 15.08
N LYS A 459 -23.70 -39.59 14.30
CA LYS A 459 -24.38 -40.79 14.84
C LYS A 459 -23.46 -41.61 15.74
N TYR A 460 -22.21 -41.82 15.33
CA TYR A 460 -21.23 -42.56 16.11
C TYR A 460 -20.87 -41.85 17.43
N ALA A 461 -20.67 -40.53 17.40
CA ALA A 461 -20.43 -39.72 18.60
C ALA A 461 -21.62 -39.73 19.59
N LEU A 462 -22.86 -39.76 19.09
CA LEU A 462 -24.07 -39.91 19.91
C LEU A 462 -24.15 -41.30 20.58
N PHE A 463 -23.78 -42.36 19.85
CA PHE A 463 -23.78 -43.72 20.36
C PHE A 463 -22.75 -43.93 21.48
N GLN A 464 -21.51 -43.45 21.30
CA GLN A 464 -20.46 -43.56 22.32
C GLN A 464 -20.77 -42.80 23.63
N LYS A 465 -21.54 -41.69 23.56
CA LYS A 465 -21.94 -40.98 24.79
C LYS A 465 -23.02 -41.75 25.55
N ARG A 466 -24.00 -42.33 24.83
CA ARG A 466 -25.06 -43.15 25.44
C ARG A 466 -24.49 -44.37 26.15
N SER A 467 -23.49 -45.05 25.56
CA SER A 467 -22.83 -46.19 26.20
C SER A 467 -22.10 -45.77 27.49
N LYS A 468 -21.34 -44.65 27.49
CA LYS A 468 -20.66 -44.12 28.69
C LYS A 468 -21.64 -43.69 29.81
N THR A 469 -22.76 -43.03 29.48
CA THR A 469 -23.78 -42.68 30.49
C THR A 469 -24.54 -43.90 31.02
N SER A 470 -24.69 -44.96 30.21
CA SER A 470 -25.29 -46.23 30.63
C SER A 470 -24.38 -47.04 31.57
N THR A 471 -23.06 -46.89 31.47
CA THR A 471 -22.10 -47.55 32.38
C THR A 471 -22.11 -46.89 33.75
N TYR A 472 -22.16 -45.55 33.80
CA TYR A 472 -22.18 -44.78 35.04
C TYR A 472 -23.50 -44.91 35.84
N ARG A 473 -24.64 -45.15 35.15
CA ARG A 473 -25.93 -45.43 35.79
C ARG A 473 -26.08 -46.85 36.32
N ARG A 474 -25.19 -47.78 35.95
CA ARG A 474 -25.14 -49.15 36.48
C ARG A 474 -24.13 -49.31 37.63
N SER A 475 -23.37 -48.26 37.94
CA SER A 475 -22.35 -48.24 39.00
C SER A 475 -22.71 -47.32 40.19
N LEU A 476 -23.99 -46.94 40.32
CA LEU A 476 -24.54 -46.22 41.47
C LEU A 476 -25.59 -47.09 42.15
#